data_AF-A0A3D0U1R1-F1
#
_entry.id   AF-A0A3D0U1R1-F1
#
_cell.length_a   1.000
_cell.length_b   1.000
_cell.length_c   1.000
_cell.angle_alpha   90.00
_cell.angle_beta   90.00
_cell.angle_gamma   90.00
#
_symmetry.space_group_name_H-M   'P 1'
#
loop_
_entity.id
_entity.type
_entity.pdbx_description
1 polymer ?
#
loop_
_entity_poly.entity_id
_entity_poly.type
_entity_poly.pdbx_seq_one_letter_code
_entity_poly.pdbx_strand_id
1 'polypeptide(L)'
;MKDATSRVLWVVTDEKPGHRSQQEGLVERLQALASFDVFWLNVESLDISLLDVLLRRRIKPELPAPDWILGAGAGTHSLILKLKRIFRAKTILLMRGAFPMALFDANITPV
;
A
#
# COMPACT_ATOMS: atom_id res chain seq x y z
N MET A 1 -22.92 16.65 10.49
CA MET A 1 -21.61 15.98 10.44
C MET A 1 -21.67 14.98 9.31
N LYS A 2 -20.86 15.13 8.25
CA LYS A 2 -20.82 14.12 7.18
C LYS A 2 -20.31 12.83 7.79
N ASP A 3 -21.09 11.76 7.69
CA ASP A 3 -20.64 10.39 7.91
C ASP A 3 -19.44 10.14 6.98
N ALA A 4 -18.23 10.39 7.49
CA ALA A 4 -17.02 10.12 6.76
C ALA A 4 -16.76 8.62 6.90
N THR A 5 -17.22 7.84 5.93
CA THR A 5 -16.80 6.46 5.76
C THR A 5 -15.26 6.42 5.84
N SER A 6 -14.74 5.68 6.82
CA SER A 6 -13.30 5.51 6.99
C SER A 6 -12.73 4.89 5.72
N ARG A 7 -11.64 5.45 5.20
CA ARG A 7 -10.96 4.89 4.03
C ARG A 7 -10.04 3.76 4.46
N VAL A 8 -9.98 2.69 3.69
CA VAL A 8 -9.11 1.55 4.01
C VAL A 8 -7.74 1.74 3.38
N LEU A 9 -6.71 1.80 4.21
CA LEU A 9 -5.31 1.90 3.79
C LEU A 9 -4.57 0.61 4.12
N TRP A 10 -4.02 -0.03 3.09
CA TRP A 10 -3.06 -1.13 3.28
C TRP A 10 -1.64 -0.58 3.21
N VAL A 11 -0.82 -0.89 4.21
CA VAL A 11 0.58 -0.49 4.26
C VAL A 11 1.45 -1.72 4.09
N VAL A 12 2.10 -1.82 2.94
CA VAL A 12 3.01 -2.91 2.59
C VAL A 12 4.43 -2.55 3.01
N THR A 13 5.02 -3.37 3.88
CA THR A 13 6.30 -3.13 4.54
C THR A 13 7.28 -4.27 4.23
N ASP A 14 8.56 -3.94 4.03
CA ASP A 14 9.67 -4.89 3.98
C ASP A 14 10.41 -4.99 5.33
N GLU A 15 9.82 -4.45 6.40
CA GLU A 15 10.30 -4.43 7.79
C GLU A 15 11.69 -3.81 8.01
N LYS A 16 12.24 -3.13 7.00
CA LYS A 16 13.49 -2.38 7.18
C LYS A 16 13.25 -1.17 8.07
N PRO A 17 14.04 -0.96 9.14
CA PRO A 17 13.77 0.08 10.13
C PRO A 17 13.59 1.49 9.53
N GLY A 18 14.44 1.87 8.57
CA GLY A 18 14.35 3.18 7.92
C GLY A 18 13.09 3.36 7.07
N HIS A 19 12.63 2.31 6.38
CA HIS A 19 11.37 2.36 5.62
C HIS A 19 10.17 2.41 6.56
N ARG A 20 10.22 1.60 7.63
CA ARG A 20 9.17 1.50 8.64
C ARG A 20 8.88 2.85 9.30
N SER A 21 9.91 3.55 9.79
CA SER A 21 9.72 4.86 10.42
C SER A 21 9.13 5.90 9.47
N GLN A 22 9.49 5.87 8.18
CA GLN A 22 8.89 6.79 7.19
C GLN A 22 7.41 6.47 6.93
N GLN A 23 7.07 5.18 6.83
CA GLN A 23 5.67 4.76 6.69
C GLN A 23 4.85 5.16 7.92
N GLU A 24 5.36 4.91 9.12
CA GLU A 24 4.68 5.24 10.37
C GLU A 24 4.40 6.74 10.49
N GLY A 25 5.41 7.59 10.26
CA GLY A 25 5.23 9.04 10.31
C GLY A 25 4.22 9.56 9.27
N LEU A 26 4.18 8.96 8.06
CA LEU A 26 3.18 9.31 7.07
C LEU A 26 1.78 8.86 7.47
N VAL A 27 1.65 7.62 7.95
CA VAL A 27 0.38 7.03 8.39
C VAL A 27 -0.21 7.84 9.54
N GLU A 28 0.60 8.20 10.54
CA GLU A 28 0.18 9.04 11.65
C GLU A 28 -0.37 10.38 11.15
N ARG A 29 0.33 11.02 10.21
CA ARG A 29 -0.11 12.30 9.66
C ARG A 29 -1.38 12.16 8.81
N LEU A 30 -1.55 11.07 8.08
CA LEU A 30 -2.76 10.78 7.31
C LEU A 30 -3.97 10.59 8.24
N GLN A 31 -3.81 9.82 9.31
CA GLN A 31 -4.85 9.59 10.31
C GLN A 31 -5.22 10.87 11.08
N ALA A 32 -4.26 11.77 11.29
CA ALA A 32 -4.54 13.09 11.87
C ALA A 32 -5.35 14.01 10.95
N LEU A 33 -5.32 13.79 9.63
CA LEU A 33 -6.02 14.62 8.64
C LEU A 33 -7.36 14.03 8.19
N ALA A 34 -7.52 12.71 8.23
CA ALA A 34 -8.75 12.02 7.84
C ALA A 34 -8.87 10.64 8.50
N SER A 35 -10.10 10.13 8.62
CA SER A 35 -10.35 8.77 9.12
C SER A 35 -9.83 7.71 8.14
N PHE A 36 -8.86 6.92 8.60
CA PHE A 36 -8.30 5.78 7.88
C PHE A 36 -8.26 4.54 8.77
N ASP A 37 -8.74 3.43 8.23
CA ASP A 37 -8.58 2.09 8.78
C ASP A 37 -7.31 1.49 8.17
N VAL A 38 -6.27 1.33 8.98
CA VAL A 38 -4.92 1.00 8.52
C VAL A 38 -4.58 -0.45 8.81
N PHE A 39 -4.16 -1.18 7.78
CA PHE A 39 -3.75 -2.58 7.87
C PHE A 39 -2.31 -2.75 7.38
N TRP A 40 -1.46 -3.28 8.25
CA TRP A 40 -0.05 -3.53 7.93
C TRP A 40 0.14 -4.92 7.34
N LEU A 41 0.82 -5.00 6.20
CA LEU A 41 1.06 -6.23 5.45
C LEU A 41 2.55 -6.37 5.21
N ASN A 42 3.15 -7.42 5.76
CA ASN A 42 4.54 -7.76 5.47
C ASN A 42 4.62 -8.34 4.05
N VAL A 43 5.58 -7.88 3.25
CA VAL A 43 5.85 -8.41 1.89
C VAL A 43 6.06 -9.93 1.88
N GLU A 44 6.67 -10.49 2.92
CA GLU A 44 6.92 -11.93 3.06
C GLU A 44 5.65 -12.73 3.37
N SER A 45 4.62 -12.07 3.91
CA SER A 45 3.35 -12.72 4.26
C SER A 45 2.39 -12.90 3.08
N LEU A 46 2.77 -12.40 1.89
CA LEU A 46 1.93 -12.36 0.70
C LEU A 46 2.70 -12.83 -0.53
N ASP A 47 2.53 -14.09 -0.89
CA ASP A 47 2.97 -14.59 -2.20
C ASP A 47 1.80 -14.51 -3.20
N ILE A 48 1.86 -13.53 -4.09
CA ILE A 48 0.85 -13.29 -5.12
C ILE A 48 1.45 -13.60 -6.48
N SER A 49 0.95 -14.64 -7.13
CA SER A 49 1.37 -15.01 -8.49
C SER A 49 0.72 -14.10 -9.54
N LEU A 50 1.26 -14.10 -10.76
CA LEU A 50 0.65 -13.36 -11.88
C LEU A 50 -0.72 -13.92 -12.28
N LEU A 51 -0.96 -15.22 -12.06
CA LEU A 51 -2.27 -15.84 -12.29
C LEU A 51 -3.30 -15.31 -11.30
N ASP A 52 -2.94 -15.11 -10.04
CA ASP A 52 -3.84 -14.52 -9.04
C ASP A 52 -4.25 -13.10 -9.42
N VAL A 53 -3.33 -12.34 -10.01
CA VAL A 53 -3.58 -10.99 -10.51
C VAL A 53 -4.50 -11.01 -11.73
N LEU A 54 -4.28 -11.92 -12.67
CA LEU A 54 -5.09 -12.06 -13.88
C LEU A 54 -6.53 -12.46 -13.53
N LEU A 55 -6.69 -13.41 -12.61
CA LEU A 55 -7.98 -13.91 -12.12
C LEU A 55 -8.61 -13.01 -11.05
N ARG A 56 -7.91 -11.96 -10.61
CA ARG A 56 -8.29 -11.10 -9.48
C ARG A 56 -8.76 -11.90 -8.26
N ARG A 57 -7.98 -12.92 -7.90
CA ARG A 57 -8.33 -13.77 -6.75
C ARG A 57 -8.45 -12.93 -5.49
N ARG A 58 -9.37 -13.31 -4.62
CA ARG A 58 -9.55 -12.66 -3.33
C ARG A 58 -8.31 -12.93 -2.46
N ILE A 59 -7.55 -11.88 -2.18
CA ILE A 59 -6.39 -11.92 -1.29
C ILE A 59 -6.82 -11.38 0.08
N LYS A 60 -6.38 -12.00 1.17
CA LYS A 60 -6.71 -11.60 2.55
C LYS A 60 -8.22 -11.35 2.75
N PRO A 61 -9.08 -12.36 2.53
CA PRO A 61 -10.53 -12.20 2.63
C PRO A 61 -11.04 -11.70 3.98
N GLU A 62 -10.24 -11.88 5.03
CA GLU A 62 -10.46 -11.39 6.39
C GLU A 62 -10.32 -9.86 6.53
N LEU A 63 -9.68 -9.20 5.56
CA LEU A 63 -9.51 -7.75 5.55
C LEU A 63 -10.51 -7.08 4.60
N PRO A 64 -10.95 -5.85 4.89
CA PRO A 64 -11.71 -5.05 3.94
C PRO A 64 -10.83 -4.70 2.73
N ALA A 65 -11.47 -4.55 1.57
CA ALA A 65 -10.77 -4.17 0.34
C ALA A 65 -10.14 -2.77 0.52
N PRO A 66 -8.87 -2.57 0.13
CA PRO A 66 -8.21 -1.28 0.27
C PRO A 66 -8.74 -0.29 -0.75
N ASP A 67 -8.93 0.94 -0.31
CA ASP A 67 -9.03 2.07 -1.22
C ASP A 67 -7.63 2.50 -1.66
N TRP A 68 -6.67 2.46 -0.72
CA TRP A 68 -5.31 3.00 -0.86
C TRP A 68 -4.29 1.94 -0.44
N ILE A 69 -3.16 1.88 -1.14
CA ILE A 69 -2.05 0.97 -0.86
C ILE A 69 -0.76 1.79 -0.81
N LEU A 70 -0.07 1.75 0.32
CA LEU A 70 1.21 2.41 0.56
C LEU A 70 2.33 1.39 0.58
N GLY A 71 3.41 1.61 -0.17
CA GLY A 71 4.63 0.81 -0.09
C GLY A 71 5.85 1.70 0.15
N ALA A 72 6.84 1.20 0.87
CA ALA A 72 8.13 1.86 1.03
C ALA A 72 9.26 0.92 0.60
N GLY A 73 10.11 1.41 -0.31
CA GLY A 73 11.28 0.69 -0.78
C GLY A 73 11.02 -0.31 -1.91
N ALA A 74 12.10 -0.64 -2.63
CA ALA A 74 12.04 -1.40 -3.89
C ALA A 74 11.45 -2.82 -3.74
N GLY A 75 11.61 -3.46 -2.58
CA GLY A 75 11.06 -4.79 -2.31
C GLY A 75 9.53 -4.85 -2.34
N THR A 76 8.85 -3.72 -2.08
CA THR A 76 7.39 -3.66 -2.01
C THR A 76 6.72 -3.39 -3.37
N HIS A 77 7.49 -2.89 -4.36
CA HIS A 77 6.96 -2.36 -5.62
C HIS A 77 6.11 -3.36 -6.41
N SER A 78 6.63 -4.57 -6.59
CA SER A 78 5.94 -5.62 -7.35
C SER A 78 4.62 -5.97 -6.67
N LEU A 79 4.64 -6.15 -5.34
CA LEU A 79 3.46 -6.52 -4.56
C LEU A 79 2.38 -5.43 -4.61
N ILE A 80 2.74 -4.16 -4.40
CA ILE A 80 1.75 -3.07 -4.42
C ILE A 80 1.10 -2.89 -5.81
N LEU A 81 1.83 -3.13 -6.91
CA LEU A 81 1.26 -3.08 -8.26
C LEU A 81 0.33 -4.27 -8.55
N LYS A 82 0.68 -5.47 -8.07
CA LYS A 82 -0.20 -6.64 -8.15
C LYS A 82 -1.50 -6.38 -7.38
N LEU A 83 -1.40 -5.90 -6.15
CA LEU A 83 -2.55 -5.56 -5.31
C LEU A 83 -3.40 -4.44 -5.91
N LYS A 84 -2.78 -3.38 -6.47
CA LYS A 84 -3.47 -2.33 -7.25
C LYS A 84 -4.37 -2.91 -8.32
N ARG A 85 -3.87 -3.89 -9.08
CA ARG A 85 -4.63 -4.49 -10.17
C ARG A 85 -5.76 -5.41 -9.68
N ILE A 86 -5.56 -6.11 -8.57
CA ILE A 86 -6.58 -6.98 -7.95
C ILE A 86 -7.71 -6.13 -7.36
N PHE A 87 -7.38 -5.14 -6.53
CA PHE A 87 -8.35 -4.36 -5.77
C PHE A 87 -8.80 -3.06 -6.45
N ARG A 88 -8.15 -2.67 -7.56
CA ARG A 88 -8.36 -1.36 -8.23
C ARG A 88 -8.12 -0.15 -7.31
N ALA A 89 -7.29 -0.35 -6.28
CA ALA A 89 -6.92 0.65 -5.29
C ALA A 89 -5.91 1.66 -5.83
N LYS A 90 -5.79 2.81 -5.17
CA LYS A 90 -4.74 3.81 -5.46
C LYS A 90 -3.43 3.43 -4.80
N THR A 91 -2.31 3.58 -5.51
CA THR A 91 -0.98 3.28 -4.94
C THR A 91 -0.15 4.51 -4.65
N ILE A 92 0.48 4.51 -3.48
CA ILE A 92 1.44 5.51 -3.03
C ILE A 92 2.77 4.81 -2.82
N LEU A 93 3.82 5.31 -3.47
CA LEU A 93 5.18 4.85 -3.27
C LEU A 93 5.97 5.84 -2.41
N LEU A 94 6.62 5.33 -1.37
CA LEU A 94 7.64 6.02 -0.60
C LEU A 94 9.03 5.58 -1.04
N MET A 95 9.90 6.56 -1.23
CA MET A 95 11.31 6.40 -1.64
C MET A 95 11.48 5.97 -3.11
N ARG A 96 12.62 6.35 -3.71
CA ARG A 96 12.93 6.00 -5.09
C ARG A 96 13.41 4.55 -5.12
N GLY A 97 12.72 3.69 -5.85
CA GLY A 97 13.22 2.35 -6.16
C GLY A 97 13.41 2.16 -7.66
N ALA A 98 13.59 0.89 -8.06
CA ALA A 98 13.98 0.52 -9.43
C ALA A 98 12.83 0.49 -10.46
N PHE A 99 11.58 0.74 -10.05
CA PHE A 99 10.43 0.71 -10.96
C PHE A 99 10.12 2.11 -11.49
N PRO A 100 9.56 2.22 -12.72
CA PRO A 100 9.10 3.49 -13.25
C PRO A 100 8.04 4.13 -12.34
N MET A 101 8.29 5.37 -11.91
CA MET A 101 7.40 6.12 -11.00
C MET A 101 5.97 6.28 -11.56
N ALA A 102 5.82 6.30 -12.89
CA ALA A 102 4.54 6.45 -13.57
C ALA A 102 3.56 5.27 -13.36
N LEU A 103 4.02 4.14 -12.80
CA LEU A 103 3.16 3.00 -12.49
C LEU A 103 2.32 3.22 -11.21
N PHE A 104 2.74 4.15 -10.35
CA PHE A 104 2.09 4.49 -9.09
C PHE A 104 1.21 5.73 -9.26
N ASP A 105 0.12 5.81 -8.49
CA ASP A 105 -0.77 6.98 -8.56
C ASP A 105 -0.14 8.21 -7.88
N ALA A 106 0.71 8.01 -6.87
CA ALA A 106 1.50 9.04 -6.23
C ALA A 106 2.88 8.51 -5.81
N ASN A 107 3.88 9.41 -5.82
CA ASN A 107 5.24 9.11 -5.37
C ASN A 107 5.70 10.20 -4.41
N ILE A 108 6.11 9.82 -3.21
CA ILE A 108 6.69 10.70 -2.19
C ILE A 108 8.15 10.28 -2.06
N THR A 109 9.01 10.99 -2.78
CA THR A 109 10.44 10.72 -2.83
C THR A 109 11.18 11.85 -2.10
N PRO A 110 11.92 11.54 -1.03
CA PRO A 110 12.84 12.51 -0.44
C PRO A 110 13.83 12.98 -1.51
N VAL A 111 14.09 14.28 -1.54
CA VAL A 111 15.08 14.92 -2.42
C VAL A 111 16.48 14.70 -1.89
#